data_AF-A0A6C0BI28-F1
#
_entry.id   AF-A0A6C0BI28-F1
#
_cell.length_a   1.000
_cell.length_b   1.000
_cell.length_c   1.000
_cell.angle_alpha   90.00
_cell.angle_beta   90.00
_cell.angle_gamma   90.00
#
_symmetry.space_group_name_H-M   'P 1'
#
loop_
_entity.id
_entity.type
_entity.pdbx_description
1 polymer ?
#
loop_
_entity_poly.entity_id
_entity_poly.type
_entity_poly.pdbx_seq_one_letter_code
_entity_poly.pdbx_strand_id
1 'polypeptide(L)'
;MGRSSRVKCPPGILCLSGNLTTVIAVILGVALLFVMFAVFNKSPTIIIPPAPSAPIISRGESRYDRAPQPLRDWMMPAEFPPRGGIASIPINIPTQGLPESFQSVGLVNVDGAVWPLYGRRTAGGSDRWNYYTRTDSFNPVPIPIRFQKRDCMDDIGCQEILSGEQVKIEVVGKEGTTRMYRFDGPKYIPGLL
;
A
#
# COMPACT_ATOMS: atom_id res chain seq x y z
N MET A 1 34.15 -28.46 57.86
CA MET A 1 33.56 -29.81 57.65
C MET A 1 32.09 -29.75 58.05
N GLY A 2 31.19 -29.75 57.07
CA GLY A 2 29.76 -29.55 57.27
C GLY A 2 29.09 -30.71 58.01
N ARG A 3 28.29 -30.39 59.04
CA ARG A 3 27.37 -31.33 59.68
C ARG A 3 26.12 -31.45 58.81
N SER A 4 25.95 -32.61 58.18
CA SER A 4 24.70 -33.01 57.54
C SER A 4 23.73 -33.48 58.61
N SER A 5 22.75 -32.64 58.97
CA SER A 5 21.63 -33.01 59.82
C SER A 5 20.58 -33.76 59.00
N ARG A 6 20.49 -35.08 59.17
CA ARG A 6 19.37 -35.89 58.65
C ARG A 6 18.08 -35.49 59.36
N VAL A 7 17.18 -34.82 58.65
CA VAL A 7 15.80 -34.61 59.09
C VAL A 7 15.06 -35.94 58.95
N LYS A 8 14.54 -36.46 60.07
CA LYS A 8 13.62 -37.61 60.09
C LYS A 8 12.19 -37.07 60.02
N CYS A 9 11.48 -37.31 58.92
CA CYS A 9 10.04 -37.00 58.86
C CYS A 9 9.19 -38.25 59.20
N PRO A 10 8.00 -38.06 59.81
CA PRO A 10 7.03 -39.13 60.02
C PRO A 10 6.49 -39.68 58.68
N PRO A 11 6.04 -40.96 58.65
CA PRO A 11 5.57 -41.60 57.43
C PRO A 11 4.28 -40.94 56.91
N GLY A 12 4.28 -40.56 55.63
CA GLY A 12 3.12 -39.97 54.94
C GLY A 12 3.30 -38.54 54.42
N ILE A 13 4.45 -37.90 54.66
CA ILE A 13 4.76 -36.54 54.16
C ILE A 13 6.13 -36.53 53.46
N LEU A 14 6.19 -36.00 52.24
CA LEU A 14 7.40 -35.87 51.43
C LEU A 14 8.44 -34.97 52.14
N CYS A 15 9.54 -35.55 52.62
CA CYS A 15 10.70 -34.78 53.07
C CYS A 15 11.39 -34.12 51.86
N LEU A 16 11.12 -32.86 51.61
CA LEU A 16 11.78 -32.10 50.55
C LEU A 16 13.20 -31.72 51.03
N SER A 17 14.19 -32.56 50.71
CA SER A 17 15.61 -32.18 50.84
C SER A 17 15.88 -30.93 49.98
N GLY A 18 16.76 -30.03 50.44
CA GLY A 18 17.02 -28.74 49.78
C GLY A 18 17.25 -28.85 48.27
N ASN A 19 17.97 -29.88 47.85
CA ASN A 19 18.28 -30.13 46.44
C ASN A 19 17.07 -30.62 45.61
N LEU A 20 16.11 -31.33 46.24
CA LEU A 20 14.88 -31.75 45.58
C LEU A 20 13.92 -30.55 45.40
N THR A 21 13.89 -29.64 46.38
CA THR A 21 13.09 -28.41 46.31
C THR A 21 13.52 -27.53 45.13
N THR A 22 14.83 -27.40 44.91
CA THR A 22 15.40 -26.55 43.86
C THR A 22 15.17 -27.14 42.48
N VAL A 23 15.24 -28.46 42.32
CA VAL A 23 15.00 -29.11 41.02
C VAL A 23 13.54 -28.96 40.59
N ILE A 24 12.59 -29.14 41.51
CA ILE A 24 11.16 -28.97 41.21
C ILE A 24 10.84 -27.51 40.84
N ALA A 25 11.45 -26.53 41.52
CA ALA A 25 11.26 -25.11 41.21
C ALA A 25 11.77 -24.73 39.81
N VAL A 26 12.92 -25.26 39.39
CA VAL A 26 13.47 -25.02 38.04
C VAL A 26 12.58 -25.66 36.97
N ILE A 27 12.08 -26.87 37.19
CA ILE A 27 11.17 -27.55 36.24
C ILE A 27 9.86 -26.77 36.08
N LEU A 28 9.27 -26.31 37.20
CA LEU A 28 8.06 -25.49 37.15
C LEU A 28 8.32 -24.15 36.45
N GLY A 29 9.47 -23.52 36.66
CA GLY A 29 9.85 -22.28 35.98
C GLY A 29 9.96 -22.44 34.47
N VAL A 30 10.61 -23.51 34.00
CA VAL A 30 10.74 -23.81 32.56
C VAL A 30 9.39 -24.15 31.93
N ALA A 31 8.55 -24.91 32.63
CA ALA A 31 7.19 -25.22 32.16
C ALA A 31 6.34 -23.95 32.01
N LEU A 32 6.42 -23.03 32.97
CA LEU A 32 5.68 -21.76 32.94
C LEU A 32 6.16 -20.86 31.79
N LEU A 33 7.47 -20.81 31.54
CA LEU A 33 8.07 -20.06 30.43
C LEU A 33 7.65 -20.64 29.06
N PHE A 34 7.60 -21.97 28.94
CA PHE A 34 7.12 -22.65 27.73
C PHE A 34 5.64 -22.36 27.44
N VAL A 35 4.79 -22.41 28.47
CA VAL A 35 3.35 -22.10 28.33
C VAL A 35 3.16 -20.65 27.89
N MET A 36 3.90 -19.70 28.46
CA MET A 36 3.87 -18.31 28.04
C MET A 36 4.27 -18.18 26.56
N PHE A 37 5.36 -18.81 26.13
CA PHE A 37 5.77 -18.77 24.72
C PHE A 37 4.70 -19.36 23.76
N ALA A 38 4.00 -20.42 24.18
CA ALA A 38 2.94 -21.04 23.38
C ALA A 38 1.67 -20.18 23.28
N VAL A 39 1.36 -19.36 24.30
CA VAL A 39 0.21 -18.44 24.27
C VAL A 39 0.50 -17.20 23.41
N PHE A 40 1.73 -16.68 23.48
CA PHE A 40 2.12 -15.47 22.73
C PHE A 40 2.24 -15.69 21.21
N ASN A 41 2.48 -16.92 20.75
CA ASN A 41 2.61 -17.23 19.31
C ASN A 41 1.30 -17.64 18.61
N LYS A 42 0.14 -17.35 19.19
CA LYS A 42 -1.13 -17.54 18.49
C LYS A 42 -1.40 -16.36 17.56
N SER A 43 -1.08 -16.54 16.28
CA SER A 43 -1.45 -15.59 15.22
C SER A 43 -2.98 -15.44 15.12
N PRO A 44 -3.52 -14.22 14.97
CA PRO A 44 -4.95 -14.01 14.82
C PRO A 44 -5.44 -14.59 13.47
N THR A 45 -6.37 -15.53 13.52
CA THR A 45 -7.05 -16.06 12.33
C THR A 45 -7.98 -14.97 11.77
N ILE A 46 -7.62 -14.40 10.63
CA ILE A 46 -8.48 -13.45 9.90
C ILE A 46 -9.53 -14.25 9.14
N ILE A 47 -10.79 -14.14 9.57
CA ILE A 47 -11.94 -14.72 8.88
C ILE A 47 -12.27 -13.79 7.70
N ILE A 48 -11.92 -14.20 6.49
CA ILE A 48 -12.28 -13.49 5.26
C ILE A 48 -13.67 -14.00 4.84
N PRO A 49 -14.71 -13.14 4.74
CA PRO A 49 -16.01 -13.57 4.25
C PRO A 49 -15.92 -14.01 2.79
N PRO A 50 -16.65 -15.07 2.38
CA PRO A 50 -16.66 -15.52 1.00
C PRO A 50 -17.25 -14.43 0.09
N ALA A 51 -16.54 -14.13 -0.99
CA ALA A 51 -16.98 -13.17 -1.99
C ALA A 51 -18.33 -13.61 -2.61
N PRO A 52 -19.29 -12.71 -2.85
CA PRO A 52 -20.55 -13.04 -3.48
C PRO A 52 -20.29 -13.53 -4.91
N SER A 53 -20.74 -14.75 -5.20
CA SER A 53 -20.75 -15.29 -6.56
C SER A 53 -21.70 -14.46 -7.42
N ALA A 54 -21.16 -13.71 -8.36
CA ALA A 54 -21.97 -13.04 -9.38
C ALA A 54 -22.74 -14.10 -10.18
N PRO A 55 -24.05 -13.91 -10.45
CA PRO A 55 -24.78 -14.82 -11.33
C PRO A 55 -24.16 -14.75 -12.73
N ILE A 56 -23.77 -15.92 -13.25
CA ILE A 56 -23.35 -16.09 -14.65
C ILE A 56 -24.61 -15.89 -15.50
N ILE A 57 -24.87 -14.65 -15.91
CA ILE A 57 -25.82 -14.37 -16.98
C ILE A 57 -25.20 -14.94 -18.25
N SER A 58 -25.75 -16.06 -18.72
CA SER A 58 -25.43 -16.63 -20.02
C SER A 58 -25.62 -15.54 -21.09
N ARG A 59 -24.51 -14.95 -21.53
CA ARG A 59 -24.47 -14.05 -22.69
C ARG A 59 -24.67 -14.89 -23.95
N GLY A 60 -25.90 -15.31 -24.18
CA GLY A 60 -26.39 -15.45 -25.54
C GLY A 60 -26.50 -14.04 -26.12
N GLU A 61 -25.77 -13.77 -27.19
CA GLU A 61 -25.77 -12.48 -27.90
C GLU A 61 -27.16 -12.23 -28.52
N SER A 62 -28.11 -11.76 -27.72
CA SER A 62 -29.46 -11.31 -28.13
C SER A 62 -29.44 -10.05 -29.00
N ARG A 63 -28.28 -9.68 -29.55
CA ARG A 63 -28.07 -8.50 -30.37
C ARG A 63 -28.79 -8.60 -31.72
N TYR A 64 -29.16 -9.80 -32.16
CA TYR A 64 -29.83 -10.03 -33.45
C TYR A 64 -31.29 -10.50 -33.35
N ASP A 65 -31.73 -11.01 -32.19
CA ASP A 65 -33.12 -11.49 -32.00
C ASP A 65 -34.09 -10.37 -31.57
N ARG A 66 -33.57 -9.20 -31.22
CA ARG A 66 -34.37 -8.06 -30.79
C ARG A 66 -34.41 -7.02 -31.91
N ALA A 67 -35.60 -6.78 -32.46
CA ALA A 67 -35.82 -5.68 -33.39
C ALA A 67 -35.29 -4.37 -32.79
N PRO A 68 -34.62 -3.50 -33.58
CA PRO A 68 -34.13 -2.23 -33.09
C PRO A 68 -35.32 -1.44 -32.53
N GLN A 69 -35.20 -1.05 -31.26
CA GLN A 69 -36.19 -0.21 -30.60
C GLN A 69 -36.35 1.11 -31.37
N PRO A 70 -37.59 1.61 -31.55
CA PRO A 70 -37.83 2.84 -32.30
C PRO A 70 -37.05 4.00 -31.66
N LEU A 71 -36.48 4.86 -32.50
CA LEU A 71 -35.54 5.92 -32.09
C LEU A 71 -36.17 6.99 -31.18
N ARG A 72 -37.50 6.98 -30.99
CA ARG A 72 -38.21 7.91 -30.10
C ARG A 72 -39.53 7.32 -29.62
N ASP A 73 -39.60 6.99 -28.33
CA ASP A 73 -40.84 6.68 -27.63
C ASP A 73 -41.50 7.99 -27.19
N TRP A 74 -42.66 8.32 -27.77
CA TRP A 74 -43.39 9.57 -27.49
C TRP A 74 -44.07 9.56 -26.12
N MET A 75 -44.10 8.43 -25.42
CA MET A 75 -44.76 8.27 -24.12
C MET A 75 -43.79 8.26 -22.93
N MET A 76 -42.49 8.46 -23.16
CA MET A 76 -41.52 8.48 -22.07
C MET A 76 -41.66 9.77 -21.24
N PRO A 77 -41.76 9.69 -19.90
CA PRO A 77 -41.68 10.87 -19.05
C PRO A 77 -40.38 11.61 -19.33
N ALA A 78 -40.39 12.94 -19.17
CA ALA A 78 -39.22 13.78 -19.41
C ALA A 78 -38.00 13.16 -18.73
N GLU A 79 -37.05 12.70 -19.54
CA GLU A 79 -35.80 12.10 -19.10
C GLU A 79 -35.15 13.11 -18.14
N PHE A 80 -35.13 12.80 -16.84
CA PHE A 80 -34.54 13.68 -15.84
C PHE A 80 -33.19 13.09 -15.42
N PRO A 81 -32.08 13.80 -15.64
CA PRO A 81 -31.96 15.11 -16.27
C PRO A 81 -32.08 15.03 -17.81
N PRO A 82 -32.64 16.07 -18.47
CA PRO A 82 -32.70 16.13 -19.92
C PRO A 82 -31.28 16.01 -20.48
N ARG A 83 -31.10 15.29 -21.60
CA ARG A 83 -29.86 15.38 -22.38
C ARG A 83 -29.60 16.86 -22.69
N GLY A 84 -28.64 17.49 -22.00
CA GLY A 84 -28.37 18.93 -22.05
C GLY A 84 -28.73 19.74 -20.78
N GLY A 85 -29.29 19.09 -19.75
CA GLY A 85 -29.56 19.70 -18.45
C GLY A 85 -28.29 19.91 -17.64
N ILE A 86 -27.69 21.08 -17.79
CA ILE A 86 -26.57 21.64 -17.00
C ILE A 86 -26.81 21.72 -15.48
N ALA A 87 -27.93 21.21 -14.96
CA ALA A 87 -28.34 21.40 -13.57
C ALA A 87 -27.76 20.37 -12.57
N SER A 88 -27.16 19.27 -13.02
CA SER A 88 -26.66 18.24 -12.08
C SER A 88 -25.37 17.53 -12.48
N ILE A 89 -24.70 17.94 -13.55
CA ILE A 89 -23.35 17.43 -13.84
C ILE A 89 -22.40 18.22 -12.93
N PRO A 90 -21.77 17.60 -11.92
CA PRO A 90 -20.81 18.32 -11.11
C PRO A 90 -19.69 18.82 -12.01
N ILE A 91 -19.39 20.12 -11.91
CA ILE A 91 -18.26 20.75 -12.56
C ILE A 91 -17.00 20.12 -11.94
N ASN A 92 -16.04 19.70 -12.77
CA ASN A 92 -14.77 19.05 -12.40
C ASN A 92 -14.80 17.52 -12.15
N ILE A 93 -15.61 16.76 -12.89
CA ILE A 93 -15.43 15.29 -12.95
C ILE A 93 -14.26 14.98 -13.90
N PRO A 94 -13.23 14.24 -13.47
CA PRO A 94 -12.15 13.81 -14.36
C PRO A 94 -12.71 12.85 -15.42
N THR A 95 -12.74 13.28 -16.68
CA THR A 95 -13.21 12.47 -17.82
C THR A 95 -12.16 11.48 -18.32
N GLN A 96 -10.90 11.62 -17.89
CA GLN A 96 -9.74 10.85 -18.33
C GLN A 96 -9.32 9.75 -17.34
N GLY A 97 -10.24 9.33 -16.47
CA GLY A 97 -9.97 8.39 -15.37
C GLY A 97 -9.48 9.10 -14.11
N LEU A 98 -9.49 8.37 -12.99
CA LEU A 98 -8.96 8.90 -11.73
C LEU A 98 -7.42 9.03 -11.84
N PRO A 99 -6.83 10.06 -11.21
CA PRO A 99 -5.38 10.20 -11.19
C PRO A 99 -4.75 9.01 -10.47
N GLU A 100 -3.57 8.61 -10.95
CA GLU A 100 -2.79 7.54 -10.33
C GLU A 100 -2.36 7.94 -8.90
N SER A 101 -2.11 6.93 -8.06
CA SER A 101 -1.44 7.16 -6.78
C SER A 101 0.03 7.49 -7.01
N PHE A 102 0.60 8.31 -6.12
CA PHE A 102 2.03 8.56 -6.14
C PHE A 102 2.79 7.30 -5.76
N GLN A 103 3.79 6.96 -6.57
CA GLN A 103 4.69 5.84 -6.36
C GLN A 103 6.13 6.33 -6.27
N SER A 104 6.99 5.54 -5.61
CA SER A 104 8.42 5.84 -5.58
C SER A 104 9.01 5.54 -6.96
N VAL A 105 9.47 6.57 -7.66
CA VAL A 105 10.02 6.46 -9.03
C VAL A 105 11.53 6.57 -9.07
N GLY A 106 12.15 7.08 -8.00
CA GLY A 106 13.60 7.23 -7.96
C GLY A 106 14.10 7.90 -6.69
N LEU A 107 15.28 8.51 -6.82
CA LEU A 107 15.99 9.23 -5.79
C LEU A 107 16.48 10.58 -6.35
N VAL A 108 16.60 11.58 -5.49
CA VAL A 108 17.24 12.87 -5.79
C VAL A 108 18.44 13.03 -4.86
N ASN A 109 19.60 13.33 -5.41
CA ASN A 109 20.79 13.67 -4.64
C ASN A 109 20.92 15.18 -4.53
N VAL A 110 20.88 15.71 -3.32
CA VAL A 110 20.97 17.14 -2.99
C VAL A 110 22.16 17.32 -2.06
N ASP A 111 23.25 17.92 -2.55
CA ASP A 111 24.49 18.15 -1.78
C ASP A 111 25.01 16.90 -1.01
N GLY A 112 24.87 15.71 -1.59
CA GLY A 112 25.27 14.45 -0.96
C GLY A 112 24.21 13.79 -0.08
N ALA A 113 23.10 14.47 0.21
CA ALA A 113 21.93 13.87 0.85
C ALA A 113 21.02 13.21 -0.20
N VAL A 114 20.55 11.99 0.08
CA VAL A 114 19.70 11.24 -0.85
C VAL A 114 18.27 11.29 -0.36
N TRP A 115 17.37 11.88 -1.15
CA TRP A 115 15.96 11.98 -0.85
C TRP A 115 15.12 11.13 -1.82
N PRO A 116 14.02 10.53 -1.36
CA PRO A 116 13.14 9.76 -2.24
C PRO A 116 12.42 10.68 -3.23
N LEU A 117 12.29 10.22 -4.48
CA LEU A 117 11.50 10.87 -5.52
C LEU A 117 10.22 10.07 -5.74
N TYR A 118 9.09 10.77 -5.59
CA TYR A 118 7.78 10.23 -5.86
C TYR A 118 7.21 10.84 -7.13
N GLY A 119 6.50 10.02 -7.91
CA GLY A 119 5.91 10.40 -9.18
C GLY A 119 4.55 9.75 -9.42
N ARG A 120 3.71 10.40 -10.22
CA ARG A 120 2.49 9.82 -10.81
C ARG A 120 2.20 10.47 -12.15
N ARG A 121 1.42 9.81 -13.02
CA ARG A 121 0.85 10.49 -14.19
C ARG A 121 -0.26 11.44 -13.76
N THR A 122 -0.38 12.57 -14.45
CA THR A 122 -1.39 13.62 -14.16
C THR A 122 -2.81 13.13 -14.46
N ALA A 123 -2.96 12.40 -15.56
CA ALA A 123 -4.20 11.75 -15.99
C ALA A 123 -3.86 10.45 -16.74
N GLY A 124 -4.83 9.56 -16.89
CA GLY A 124 -4.67 8.32 -17.65
C GLY A 124 -4.27 8.62 -19.10
N GLY A 125 -3.11 8.10 -19.52
CA GLY A 125 -2.57 8.34 -20.87
C GLY A 125 -1.91 9.70 -21.08
N SER A 126 -1.75 10.52 -20.03
CA SER A 126 -1.00 11.77 -20.12
C SER A 126 0.51 11.51 -20.17
N ASP A 127 1.22 12.28 -20.99
CA ASP A 127 2.69 12.36 -21.01
C ASP A 127 3.24 13.27 -19.89
N ARG A 128 2.34 13.84 -19.08
CA ARG A 128 2.68 14.74 -17.97
C ARG A 128 2.68 14.02 -16.64
N TRP A 129 3.66 14.35 -15.82
CA TRP A 129 3.91 13.73 -14.54
C TRP A 129 3.93 14.75 -13.42
N ASN A 130 3.39 14.33 -12.28
CA ASN A 130 3.49 15.06 -11.04
C ASN A 130 4.59 14.46 -10.17
N TYR A 131 5.48 15.31 -9.63
CA TYR A 131 6.62 14.90 -8.83
C TYR A 131 6.71 15.67 -7.52
N TYR A 132 7.04 14.96 -6.45
CA TYR A 132 7.45 15.56 -5.18
C TYR A 132 8.55 14.73 -4.54
N THR A 133 9.31 15.35 -3.64
CA THR A 133 10.28 14.67 -2.78
C THR A 133 9.86 14.77 -1.31
N ARG A 134 10.44 13.96 -0.44
CA ARG A 134 10.23 14.05 1.01
C ARG A 134 11.55 14.27 1.71
N THR A 135 11.53 15.06 2.78
CA THR A 135 12.67 15.21 3.69
C THR A 135 12.97 13.90 4.41
N ASP A 136 14.22 13.65 4.74
CA ASP A 136 14.70 12.51 5.53
C ASP A 136 14.48 12.64 7.06
N SER A 137 13.64 13.59 7.49
CA SER A 137 13.35 13.83 8.90
C SER A 137 12.39 12.78 9.48
N PHE A 138 12.33 12.67 10.82
CA PHE A 138 11.39 11.80 11.53
C PHE A 138 9.93 12.03 11.11
N ASN A 139 9.58 13.27 10.76
CA ASN A 139 8.29 13.60 10.16
C ASN A 139 8.51 14.07 8.71
N PRO A 140 8.36 13.18 7.71
CA PRO A 140 8.65 13.51 6.33
C PRO A 140 7.56 14.42 5.74
N VAL A 141 7.96 15.60 5.28
CA VAL A 141 7.06 16.56 4.64
C VAL A 141 7.22 16.46 3.11
N PRO A 142 6.11 16.40 2.33
CA PRO A 142 6.19 16.46 0.88
C PRO A 142 6.62 17.86 0.43
N ILE A 143 7.64 17.92 -0.41
CA ILE A 143 8.19 19.16 -0.97
C ILE A 143 8.03 19.13 -2.50
N PRO A 144 7.43 20.18 -3.09
CA PRO A 144 7.28 20.27 -4.53
C PRO A 144 8.64 20.44 -5.22
N ILE A 145 8.73 19.87 -6.41
CA ILE A 145 9.92 19.93 -7.26
C ILE A 145 9.59 20.77 -8.47
N ARG A 146 10.54 21.62 -8.85
CA ARG A 146 10.51 22.35 -10.11
C ARG A 146 11.45 21.69 -11.10
N PHE A 147 10.90 21.33 -12.24
CA PHE A 147 11.68 20.84 -13.37
C PHE A 147 11.59 21.86 -14.50
N GLN A 148 12.75 22.26 -15.02
CA GLN A 148 12.87 23.35 -15.98
C GLN A 148 12.25 24.66 -15.41
N LYS A 149 11.15 25.14 -16.01
CA LYS A 149 10.46 26.37 -15.61
C LYS A 149 9.09 26.12 -14.97
N ARG A 150 8.72 24.87 -14.74
CA ARG A 150 7.39 24.48 -14.25
C ARG A 150 7.45 23.92 -12.83
N ASP A 151 6.35 24.06 -12.12
CA ASP A 151 6.10 23.34 -10.88
C ASP A 151 5.49 21.97 -11.23
N CYS A 152 6.10 20.91 -10.73
CA CYS A 152 5.67 19.54 -10.99
C CYS A 152 4.58 19.07 -10.03
N MET A 153 4.10 19.90 -9.11
CA MET A 153 2.96 19.58 -8.25
C MET A 153 1.66 20.29 -8.68
N ASP A 154 1.72 21.08 -9.74
CA ASP A 154 0.61 21.81 -10.35
C ASP A 154 -0.36 20.89 -11.12
N ASP A 155 -1.53 21.39 -11.52
CA ASP A 155 -2.58 20.64 -12.21
C ASP A 155 -2.14 20.09 -13.57
N ILE A 156 -1.21 20.78 -14.25
CA ILE A 156 -0.68 20.36 -15.56
C ILE A 156 0.49 19.39 -15.41
N GLY A 157 1.23 19.47 -14.30
CA GLY A 157 2.47 18.73 -14.07
C GLY A 157 3.64 19.10 -15.00
N CYS A 158 4.66 18.25 -14.95
CA CYS A 158 5.93 18.38 -15.68
C CYS A 158 6.07 17.34 -16.80
N GLN A 159 7.12 17.49 -17.60
CA GLN A 159 7.60 16.40 -18.47
C GLN A 159 8.19 15.28 -17.61
N GLU A 160 8.24 14.07 -18.18
CA GLU A 160 8.91 12.95 -17.53
C GLU A 160 10.38 13.27 -17.27
N ILE A 161 10.81 13.10 -16.02
CA ILE A 161 12.19 13.33 -15.62
C ILE A 161 12.99 12.05 -15.87
N LEU A 162 14.16 12.18 -16.49
CA LEU A 162 15.06 11.07 -16.77
C LEU A 162 16.17 10.97 -15.71
N SER A 163 16.84 9.82 -15.67
CA SER A 163 18.00 9.64 -14.79
C SER A 163 19.16 10.55 -15.21
N GLY A 164 19.75 11.26 -14.24
CA GLY A 164 20.87 12.18 -14.46
C GLY A 164 20.43 13.63 -14.72
N GLU A 165 19.14 13.91 -14.74
CA GLU A 165 18.64 15.28 -14.91
C GLU A 165 18.71 16.07 -13.61
N GLN A 166 18.78 17.40 -13.75
CA GLN A 166 18.81 18.34 -12.62
C GLN A 166 17.41 18.88 -12.35
N VAL A 167 17.01 18.83 -11.09
CA VAL A 167 15.73 19.34 -10.60
C VAL A 167 15.96 20.33 -9.47
N LYS A 168 15.10 21.33 -9.35
CA LYS A 168 15.18 22.34 -8.29
C LYS A 168 14.14 22.06 -7.22
N ILE A 169 14.56 22.00 -5.96
CA ILE A 169 13.65 21.84 -4.82
C ILE A 169 13.25 23.23 -4.30
N GLU A 170 11.97 23.55 -4.35
CA GLU A 170 11.48 24.92 -4.15
C GLU A 170 11.71 25.46 -2.72
N VAL A 171 11.36 24.68 -1.70
CA VAL A 171 11.47 25.07 -0.28
C VAL A 171 12.93 25.21 0.17
N VAL A 172 13.81 24.40 -0.41
CA VAL A 172 15.22 24.30 -0.01
C VAL A 172 16.10 25.23 -0.85
N GLY A 173 15.61 25.65 -2.02
CA GLY A 173 16.33 26.50 -2.97
C GLY A 173 17.53 25.81 -3.64
N LYS A 174 17.70 24.51 -3.44
CA LYS A 174 18.83 23.72 -3.94
C LYS A 174 18.45 22.94 -5.20
N GLU A 175 19.47 22.64 -5.99
CA GLU A 175 19.35 21.75 -7.14
C GLU A 175 19.81 20.34 -6.74
N GLY A 176 19.21 19.33 -7.35
CA GLY A 176 19.55 17.94 -7.10
C GLY A 176 19.58 17.13 -8.39
N THR A 177 20.41 16.10 -8.42
CA THR A 177 20.51 15.18 -9.55
C THR A 177 19.60 13.97 -9.32
N THR A 178 18.78 13.62 -10.31
CA THR A 178 17.85 12.50 -10.20
C THR A 178 18.46 11.16 -10.60
N ARG A 179 17.97 10.09 -9.99
CA ARG A 179 18.27 8.70 -10.34
C ARG A 179 16.95 7.94 -10.34
N MET A 180 16.41 7.66 -11.53
CA MET A 180 15.15 6.90 -11.66
C MET A 180 15.38 5.42 -11.46
N TYR A 181 14.42 4.75 -10.85
CA TYR A 181 14.37 3.30 -10.79
C TYR A 181 14.07 2.73 -12.17
N ARG A 182 14.74 1.63 -12.49
CA ARG A 182 14.41 0.83 -13.67
C ARG A 182 13.28 -0.11 -13.26
N PHE A 183 12.12 0.08 -13.86
CA PHE A 183 11.04 -0.90 -13.76
C PHE A 183 11.23 -1.89 -14.91
N ASP A 184 11.69 -3.11 -14.60
CA ASP A 184 11.60 -4.23 -15.52
C ASP A 184 10.11 -4.60 -15.64
N GLY A 185 9.44 -4.04 -16.65
CA GLY A 185 8.08 -4.44 -17.00
C GLY A 185 8.05 -5.91 -17.46
N PRO A 186 6.85 -6.54 -17.52
CA PRO A 186 6.72 -7.87 -18.09
C PRO A 186 7.26 -7.87 -19.51
N LYS A 187 8.42 -8.50 -19.70
CA LYS A 187 9.04 -8.66 -21.01
C LYS A 187 8.31 -9.80 -21.71
N TYR A 188 7.85 -9.57 -22.94
CA TYR A 188 7.30 -10.63 -23.77
C TYR A 188 8.29 -11.79 -23.86
N ILE A 189 7.81 -13.02 -23.68
CA ILE A 189 8.58 -14.24 -23.92
C ILE A 189 8.31 -14.65 -25.38
N PRO A 190 9.24 -14.41 -26.32
CA PRO A 190 9.07 -14.90 -27.68
C PRO A 190 9.03 -16.42 -27.70
N GLY A 191 7.94 -16.98 -28.23
CA GLY A 191 7.80 -18.43 -28.46
C GLY A 191 6.69 -19.15 -27.69
N LEU A 192 5.85 -18.44 -26.92
CA LEU A 192 4.62 -19.01 -26.35
C LEU A 192 3.43 -18.67 -27.26
N LEU A 193 3.28 -19.40 -28.36
CA LEU A 193 2.06 -19.51 -29.17
C LEU A 193 1.81 -20.97 -29.49
#